data_AF-A0A4U5W5S6-F1
#
_entry.id   AF-A0A4U5W5S6-F1
#
_cell.length_a   1.000
_cell.length_b   1.000
_cell.length_c   1.000
_cell.angle_alpha   90.00
_cell.angle_beta   90.00
_cell.angle_gamma   90.00
#
_symmetry.space_group_name_H-M   'P 1'
#
loop_
_entity.id
_entity.type
_entity.pdbx_description
1 polymer ?
#
loop_
_entity_poly.entity_id
_entity_poly.type
_entity_poly.pdbx_seq_one_letter_code
_entity_poly.pdbx_strand_id
1 'polypeptide(L)'
;MAALLGQPAPYWFHALRDRDAIAAWRPGAPPAVVPAHDIATPVTALTELAADEPDGSPAAELCWYLAREVRHRGHASTTRYIAELRKNAADGGDGAHLVLGAVPAPLLRPQPEQPTEMVRRAGWLSITERRDVLAHRVAAFARRWDGGRDWHTGAVVSVQTDACATAREWATRLVPAAADQPPTVLEKVLLDNGREADSDVLLHDPVAGVPVLQRAPDTGPTNLLTFTLQRLPTRSPLAALILSAGVCWIRTEDQTVWLAPERDGWGIGYGYSGNGCLALARLVDVLLDDISAPAVRHDDPAAPRALFELLRDAPGTATYTRAQLLAARAG
;
A
#
# COMPACT_ATOMS: atom_id res chain seq x y z
N MET A 1 -27.74 -31.02 7.42
CA MET A 1 -27.04 -30.77 8.70
C MET A 1 -28.01 -30.56 9.87
N ALA A 2 -29.01 -29.66 9.79
CA ALA A 2 -29.97 -29.43 10.88
C ALA A 2 -30.73 -30.71 11.31
N ALA A 3 -31.12 -31.57 10.36
CA ALA A 3 -31.77 -32.85 10.65
C ALA A 3 -30.89 -33.88 11.40
N LEU A 4 -29.56 -33.73 11.34
CA LEU A 4 -28.58 -34.57 12.04
C LEU A 4 -28.22 -34.01 13.44
N LEU A 5 -28.38 -32.69 13.63
CA LEU A 5 -28.04 -31.99 14.89
C LEU A 5 -29.25 -31.72 15.78
N GLY A 6 -30.47 -31.96 15.29
CA GLY A 6 -31.72 -31.66 15.98
C GLY A 6 -32.04 -30.16 16.12
N GLN A 7 -31.14 -29.28 15.69
CA GLN A 7 -31.23 -27.81 15.77
C GLN A 7 -30.43 -27.14 14.63
N PRO A 8 -30.67 -25.83 14.32
CA PRO A 8 -29.89 -25.10 13.34
C PRO A 8 -28.40 -25.07 13.68
N ALA A 9 -27.54 -25.24 12.68
CA ALA A 9 -26.09 -25.12 12.87
C ALA A 9 -25.72 -23.66 13.17
N PRO A 10 -24.77 -23.41 14.08
CA PRO A 10 -24.37 -22.06 14.44
C PRO A 10 -23.65 -21.37 13.28
N TYR A 11 -24.00 -20.12 13.04
CA TYR A 11 -23.30 -19.24 12.13
C TYR A 11 -22.16 -18.53 12.86
N TRP A 12 -20.95 -18.63 12.30
CA TRP A 12 -19.73 -18.00 12.84
C TRP A 12 -19.22 -16.95 11.86
N PHE A 13 -19.39 -15.68 12.23
CA PHE A 13 -18.75 -14.56 11.52
C PHE A 13 -17.24 -14.79 11.45
N HIS A 14 -16.63 -14.43 10.32
CA HIS A 14 -15.20 -14.68 10.07
C HIS A 14 -14.30 -14.18 11.22
N ALA A 15 -14.57 -12.98 11.73
CA ALA A 15 -13.83 -12.36 12.82
C ALA A 15 -14.10 -12.97 14.22
N LEU A 16 -15.01 -13.92 14.35
CA LEU A 16 -15.34 -14.60 15.62
C LEU A 16 -15.05 -16.11 15.56
N ARG A 17 -14.35 -16.57 14.52
CA ARG A 17 -13.97 -17.98 14.37
C ARG A 17 -12.80 -18.30 15.30
N ASP A 18 -13.13 -18.50 16.56
CA ASP A 18 -12.19 -19.00 17.56
C ASP A 18 -12.19 -20.53 17.57
N ARG A 19 -10.99 -21.13 17.50
CA ARG A 19 -10.82 -22.59 17.39
C ARG A 19 -11.41 -23.31 18.59
N ASP A 20 -11.16 -22.80 19.80
CA ASP A 20 -11.54 -23.45 21.04
C ASP A 20 -13.04 -23.29 21.28
N ALA A 21 -13.61 -22.12 20.95
CA ALA A 21 -15.05 -21.89 20.99
C ALA A 21 -15.81 -22.80 20.01
N ILE A 22 -15.29 -22.98 18.79
CA ILE A 22 -15.90 -23.88 17.79
C ILE A 22 -15.84 -25.34 18.27
N ALA A 23 -14.69 -25.78 18.81
CA ALA A 23 -14.52 -27.15 19.32
C ALA A 23 -15.38 -27.44 20.56
N ALA A 24 -15.57 -26.42 21.41
CA ALA A 24 -16.38 -26.51 22.63
C ALA A 24 -17.90 -26.41 22.37
N TRP A 25 -18.32 -25.93 21.20
CA TRP A 25 -19.73 -25.72 20.89
C TRP A 25 -20.57 -27.00 21.01
N ARG A 26 -21.79 -26.87 21.55
CA ARG A 26 -22.80 -27.93 21.64
C ARG A 26 -24.15 -27.39 21.19
N PRO A 27 -25.04 -28.23 20.61
CA PRO A 27 -26.41 -27.81 20.29
C PRO A 27 -27.11 -27.17 21.50
N GLY A 28 -27.78 -26.03 21.27
CA GLY A 28 -28.47 -25.26 22.30
C GLY A 28 -27.58 -24.39 23.20
N ALA A 29 -26.25 -24.46 23.07
CA ALA A 29 -25.36 -23.59 23.82
C ALA A 29 -25.57 -22.11 23.43
N PRO A 30 -25.48 -21.16 24.38
CA PRO A 30 -25.49 -19.74 24.06
C PRO A 30 -24.26 -19.38 23.21
N PRO A 31 -24.31 -18.27 22.44
CA PRO A 31 -23.16 -17.80 21.68
C PRO A 31 -21.94 -17.59 22.60
N ALA A 32 -20.77 -18.09 22.19
CA ALA A 32 -19.53 -17.84 22.90
C ALA A 32 -19.15 -16.36 22.84
N VAL A 33 -18.50 -15.84 23.89
CA VAL A 33 -17.96 -14.47 23.91
C VAL A 33 -16.48 -14.55 23.57
N VAL A 34 -16.09 -14.09 22.38
CA VAL A 34 -14.71 -14.24 21.88
C VAL A 34 -14.17 -12.90 21.37
N PRO A 35 -12.85 -12.64 21.45
CA PRO A 35 -12.27 -11.46 20.83
C PRO A 35 -12.57 -11.42 19.33
N ALA A 36 -12.96 -10.25 18.82
CA ALA A 36 -13.06 -10.06 17.39
C ALA A 36 -11.66 -10.05 16.77
N HIS A 37 -11.29 -11.16 16.13
CA HIS A 37 -10.01 -11.37 15.50
C HIS A 37 -10.22 -11.94 14.10
N ASP A 38 -9.86 -11.17 13.09
CA ASP A 38 -9.90 -11.64 11.72
C ASP A 38 -8.69 -12.55 11.45
N ILE A 39 -8.96 -13.83 11.23
CA ILE A 39 -7.94 -14.85 10.96
C ILE A 39 -7.14 -14.56 9.66
N ALA A 40 -7.69 -13.77 8.73
CA ALA A 40 -6.98 -13.35 7.52
C ALA A 40 -6.01 -12.19 7.78
N THR A 41 -6.16 -11.47 8.88
CA THR A 41 -5.34 -10.32 9.27
C THR A 41 -4.79 -10.47 10.70
N PRO A 42 -3.98 -11.53 10.96
CA PRO A 42 -3.43 -11.75 12.29
C PRO A 42 -2.50 -10.62 12.70
N VAL A 43 -2.70 -10.08 13.91
CA VAL A 43 -1.95 -8.94 14.45
C VAL A 43 -0.71 -9.37 15.26
N THR A 44 -0.44 -10.67 15.38
CA THR A 44 0.65 -11.21 16.22
C THR A 44 2.01 -10.62 15.86
N ALA A 45 2.34 -10.53 14.57
CA ALA A 45 3.61 -9.96 14.13
C ALA A 45 3.74 -8.48 14.52
N LEU A 46 2.64 -7.71 14.52
CA LEU A 46 2.65 -6.32 14.97
C LEU A 46 2.94 -6.25 16.47
N THR A 47 2.29 -7.09 17.28
CA THR A 47 2.44 -7.07 18.73
C THR A 47 3.80 -7.60 19.17
N GLU A 48 4.35 -8.59 18.48
CA GLU A 48 5.71 -9.10 18.71
C GLU A 48 6.76 -8.03 18.34
N LEU A 49 6.66 -7.42 17.15
CA LEU A 49 7.62 -6.39 16.74
C LEU A 49 7.59 -5.22 17.72
N ALA A 50 6.40 -4.77 18.12
CA ALA A 50 6.27 -3.66 19.04
C ALA A 50 6.74 -3.95 20.48
N ALA A 51 6.82 -5.23 20.88
CA ALA A 51 7.30 -5.63 22.20
C ALA A 51 8.83 -5.71 22.26
N ASP A 52 9.48 -6.01 21.14
CA ASP A 52 10.96 -6.11 21.04
C ASP A 52 11.64 -4.76 20.76
N GLU A 53 10.86 -3.75 20.36
CA GLU A 53 11.33 -2.41 20.08
C GLU A 53 11.63 -1.60 21.36
N PRO A 54 12.60 -0.67 21.34
CA PRO A 54 12.85 0.23 22.46
C PRO A 54 11.62 1.07 22.82
N ASP A 55 11.51 1.44 24.10
CA ASP A 55 10.47 2.36 24.56
C ASP A 55 10.53 3.69 23.79
N GLY A 56 9.35 4.13 23.29
CA GLY A 56 9.23 5.35 22.51
C GLY A 56 9.64 5.22 21.03
N SER A 57 9.95 4.02 20.53
CA SER A 57 10.26 3.86 19.10
C SER A 57 9.02 4.12 18.22
N PRO A 58 9.16 4.87 17.11
CA PRO A 58 8.06 5.08 16.17
C PRO A 58 7.50 3.78 15.58
N ALA A 59 8.34 2.75 15.43
CA ALA A 59 7.92 1.43 14.95
C ALA A 59 7.01 0.73 15.97
N ALA A 60 7.37 0.78 17.27
CA ALA A 60 6.54 0.23 18.34
C ALA A 60 5.19 0.94 18.42
N GLU A 61 5.18 2.27 18.39
CA GLU A 61 3.96 3.08 18.47
C GLU A 61 3.01 2.77 17.30
N LEU A 62 3.55 2.73 16.08
CA LEU A 62 2.82 2.38 14.87
C LEU A 62 2.24 0.97 14.94
N CYS A 63 3.04 -0.03 15.32
CA CYS A 63 2.60 -1.42 15.39
C CYS A 63 1.54 -1.64 16.48
N TRP A 64 1.69 -1.01 17.65
CA TRP A 64 0.65 -1.03 18.68
C TRP A 64 -0.64 -0.36 18.24
N TYR A 65 -0.54 0.79 17.57
CA TYR A 65 -1.69 1.47 16.99
C TYR A 65 -2.42 0.56 16.00
N LEU A 66 -1.72 -0.01 15.02
CA LEU A 66 -2.31 -0.87 14.00
C LEU A 66 -2.97 -2.12 14.61
N ALA A 67 -2.30 -2.78 15.55
CA ALA A 67 -2.85 -3.96 16.22
C ALA A 67 -4.16 -3.64 16.95
N ARG A 68 -4.25 -2.46 17.57
CA ARG A 68 -5.47 -1.99 18.25
C ARG A 68 -6.53 -1.59 17.24
N GLU A 69 -6.19 -0.81 16.22
CA GLU A 69 -7.13 -0.31 15.21
C GLU A 69 -7.81 -1.47 14.48
N VAL A 70 -7.06 -2.51 14.12
CA VAL A 70 -7.60 -3.72 13.46
C VAL A 70 -8.61 -4.43 14.36
N ARG A 71 -8.30 -4.60 15.64
CA ARG A 71 -9.22 -5.19 16.62
C ARG A 71 -10.47 -4.34 16.80
N HIS A 72 -10.32 -3.02 16.89
CA HIS A 72 -11.44 -2.08 16.99
C HIS A 72 -12.35 -2.16 15.76
N ARG A 73 -11.79 -2.12 14.54
CA ARG A 73 -12.57 -2.24 13.30
C ARG A 73 -13.25 -3.61 13.16
N GLY A 74 -12.55 -4.69 13.53
CA GLY A 74 -13.11 -6.03 13.55
C GLY A 74 -14.31 -6.14 14.50
N HIS A 75 -14.18 -5.61 15.71
CA HIS A 75 -15.25 -5.55 16.70
C HIS A 75 -16.44 -4.72 16.19
N ALA A 76 -16.20 -3.50 15.71
CA ALA A 76 -17.25 -2.59 15.23
C ALA A 76 -18.00 -3.18 14.04
N SER A 77 -17.28 -3.71 13.04
CA SER A 77 -17.87 -4.31 11.85
C SER A 77 -18.73 -5.52 12.20
N THR A 78 -18.22 -6.41 13.05
CA THR A 78 -18.95 -7.62 13.47
C THR A 78 -20.18 -7.28 14.31
N THR A 79 -20.05 -6.31 15.22
CA THR A 79 -21.19 -5.83 16.02
C THR A 79 -22.30 -5.28 15.13
N ARG A 80 -21.93 -4.49 14.11
CA ARG A 80 -22.88 -3.99 13.10
C ARG A 80 -23.54 -5.14 12.32
N TYR A 81 -22.77 -6.11 11.82
CA TYR A 81 -23.33 -7.24 11.09
C TYR A 81 -24.27 -8.10 11.96
N ILE A 82 -23.97 -8.28 13.24
CA ILE A 82 -24.88 -8.93 14.18
C ILE A 82 -26.17 -8.12 14.36
N ALA A 83 -26.08 -6.79 14.47
CA ALA A 83 -27.25 -5.93 14.58
C ALA A 83 -28.12 -5.97 13.31
N GLU A 84 -27.49 -5.94 12.13
CA GLU A 84 -28.18 -6.09 10.83
C GLU A 84 -28.86 -7.44 10.71
N LEU A 85 -28.19 -8.53 11.11
CA LEU A 85 -28.77 -9.87 11.13
C LEU A 85 -29.99 -9.95 12.07
N ARG A 86 -29.88 -9.38 13.27
CA ARG A 86 -30.99 -9.33 14.23
C ARG A 86 -32.17 -8.52 13.71
N LYS A 87 -31.90 -7.40 13.02
CA LYS A 87 -32.95 -6.61 12.37
C LYS A 87 -33.63 -7.41 11.26
N ASN A 88 -32.85 -8.04 10.38
CA ASN A 88 -33.39 -8.89 9.33
C ASN A 88 -34.26 -10.03 9.89
N ALA A 89 -33.84 -10.66 11.00
CA ALA A 89 -34.63 -11.68 11.68
C ALA A 89 -35.95 -11.12 12.25
N ALA A 90 -35.93 -9.94 12.87
CA ALA A 90 -37.13 -9.27 13.38
C ALA A 90 -38.12 -8.88 12.27
N ASP A 91 -37.61 -8.54 11.10
CA ASP A 91 -38.38 -8.21 9.90
C ASP A 91 -38.90 -9.46 9.15
N GLY A 92 -38.69 -10.67 9.70
CA GLY A 92 -39.13 -11.94 9.12
C GLY A 92 -38.28 -12.47 7.96
N GLY A 93 -37.06 -11.95 7.79
CA GLY A 93 -36.11 -12.41 6.79
C GLY A 93 -35.33 -13.66 7.20
N ASP A 94 -34.44 -14.12 6.30
CA ASP A 94 -33.66 -15.36 6.44
C ASP A 94 -32.81 -15.43 7.72
N GLY A 95 -32.46 -14.29 8.31
CA GLY A 95 -31.74 -14.20 9.57
C GLY A 95 -32.46 -14.87 10.74
N ALA A 96 -33.79 -15.03 10.67
CA ALA A 96 -34.58 -15.75 11.67
C ALA A 96 -34.22 -17.25 11.77
N HIS A 97 -33.59 -17.80 10.74
CA HIS A 97 -33.15 -19.20 10.69
C HIS A 97 -31.68 -19.40 11.13
N LEU A 98 -30.98 -18.32 11.50
CA LEU A 98 -29.59 -18.36 11.91
C LEU A 98 -29.44 -18.23 13.44
N VAL A 99 -28.63 -19.11 14.02
CA VAL A 99 -28.21 -19.04 15.42
C VAL A 99 -26.75 -18.61 15.45
N LEU A 100 -26.41 -17.61 16.26
CA LEU A 100 -25.02 -17.16 16.37
C LEU A 100 -24.18 -18.15 17.17
N GLY A 101 -23.03 -18.55 16.62
CA GLY A 101 -22.04 -19.34 17.35
C GLY A 101 -21.24 -18.51 18.36
N ALA A 102 -21.04 -17.22 18.07
CA ALA A 102 -20.32 -16.30 18.94
C ALA A 102 -20.78 -14.84 18.79
N VAL A 103 -20.41 -14.05 19.79
CA VAL A 103 -20.53 -12.58 19.84
C VAL A 103 -19.18 -11.97 20.23
N PRO A 104 -18.87 -10.73 19.80
CA PRO A 104 -17.61 -10.10 20.14
C PRO A 104 -17.51 -9.81 21.64
N ALA A 105 -16.34 -10.11 22.22
CA ALA A 105 -16.00 -9.72 23.57
C ALA A 105 -15.90 -8.18 23.67
N PRO A 106 -16.34 -7.56 24.78
CA PRO A 106 -16.24 -6.12 24.97
C PRO A 106 -14.79 -5.64 24.85
N LEU A 107 -14.60 -4.50 24.17
CA LEU A 107 -13.31 -3.83 24.14
C LEU A 107 -13.02 -3.20 25.50
N LEU A 108 -11.87 -3.55 26.08
CA LEU A 108 -11.42 -2.99 27.36
C LEU A 108 -10.73 -1.64 27.23
N ARG A 109 -10.34 -1.25 26.01
CA ARG A 109 -9.65 0.01 25.72
C ARG A 109 -10.53 0.89 24.83
N PRO A 110 -10.41 2.22 24.95
CA PRO A 110 -11.01 3.14 23.98
C PRO A 110 -10.36 2.96 22.60
N GLN A 111 -11.00 3.53 21.57
CA GLN A 111 -10.43 3.57 20.24
C GLN A 111 -9.03 4.19 20.27
N PRO A 112 -8.04 3.58 19.61
CA PRO A 112 -6.69 4.13 19.62
C PRO A 112 -6.65 5.45 18.87
N GLU A 113 -5.96 6.43 19.44
CA GLU A 113 -5.62 7.66 18.73
C GLU A 113 -4.58 7.35 17.65
N GLN A 114 -4.75 7.93 16.47
CA GLN A 114 -3.83 7.72 15.36
C GLN A 114 -2.52 8.48 15.62
N PRO A 115 -1.35 7.81 15.55
CA PRO A 115 -0.07 8.49 15.60
C PRO A 115 0.03 9.53 14.49
N THR A 116 0.78 10.60 14.73
CA THR A 116 1.00 11.66 13.73
C THR A 116 1.59 11.09 12.42
N GLU A 117 1.36 11.75 11.27
CA GLU A 117 1.94 11.28 9.99
C GLU A 117 3.46 11.10 10.08
N MET A 118 4.14 12.00 10.80
CA MET A 118 5.58 11.92 11.03
C MET A 118 5.97 10.61 11.73
N VAL A 119 5.29 10.25 12.83
CA VAL A 119 5.56 9.00 13.57
C VAL A 119 5.27 7.78 12.69
N ARG A 120 4.15 7.77 11.95
CA ARG A 120 3.80 6.64 11.07
C ARG A 120 4.83 6.44 9.98
N ARG A 121 5.30 7.51 9.33
CA ARG A 121 6.33 7.45 8.29
C ARG A 121 7.68 7.00 8.85
N ALA A 122 8.09 7.52 10.01
CA ALA A 122 9.32 7.13 10.67
C ALA A 122 9.30 5.64 11.07
N GLY A 123 8.16 5.18 11.62
CA GLY A 123 7.96 3.76 11.95
C GLY A 123 8.03 2.87 10.71
N TRP A 124 7.36 3.25 9.62
CA TRP A 124 7.43 2.48 8.38
C TRP A 124 8.82 2.48 7.76
N LEU A 125 9.53 3.62 7.74
CA LEU A 125 10.90 3.68 7.24
C LEU A 125 11.80 2.69 7.99
N SER A 126 11.79 2.74 9.32
CA SER A 126 12.54 1.82 10.18
C SER A 126 12.17 0.36 9.93
N ILE A 127 10.88 0.03 9.82
CA ILE A 127 10.45 -1.35 9.54
C ILE A 127 10.89 -1.79 8.15
N THR A 128 10.80 -0.93 7.13
CA THR A 128 11.10 -1.31 5.75
C THR A 128 12.58 -1.51 5.46
N GLU A 129 13.45 -0.90 6.26
CA GLU A 129 14.91 -1.06 6.18
C GLU A 129 15.41 -2.35 6.86
N ARG A 130 14.58 -2.96 7.72
CA ARG A 130 14.93 -4.20 8.42
C ARG A 130 14.96 -5.41 7.48
N ARG A 131 15.79 -6.38 7.85
CA ARG A 131 16.07 -7.63 7.09
C ARG A 131 15.54 -8.89 7.79
N ASP A 132 14.96 -8.76 8.98
CA ASP A 132 14.48 -9.89 9.77
C ASP A 132 13.05 -10.34 9.39
N VAL A 133 12.75 -11.60 9.73
CA VAL A 133 11.47 -12.26 9.41
C VAL A 133 10.27 -11.54 10.02
N LEU A 134 10.44 -10.92 11.19
CA LEU A 134 9.33 -10.27 11.88
C LEU A 134 8.93 -8.97 11.16
N ALA A 135 9.90 -8.17 10.71
CA ALA A 135 9.66 -7.01 9.86
C ALA A 135 8.97 -7.41 8.53
N HIS A 136 9.40 -8.50 7.89
CA HIS A 136 8.72 -9.02 6.68
C HIS A 136 7.25 -9.39 6.95
N ARG A 137 6.96 -10.02 8.09
CA ARG A 137 5.57 -10.38 8.47
C ARG A 137 4.72 -9.15 8.74
N VAL A 138 5.27 -8.13 9.40
CA VAL A 138 4.59 -6.85 9.64
C VAL A 138 4.30 -6.12 8.33
N ALA A 139 5.28 -6.08 7.41
CA ALA A 139 5.09 -5.47 6.11
C ALA A 139 4.04 -6.22 5.26
N ALA A 140 4.07 -7.56 5.27
CA ALA A 140 3.06 -8.38 4.59
C ALA A 140 1.66 -8.16 5.16
N PHE A 141 1.54 -7.97 6.48
CA PHE A 141 0.29 -7.54 7.10
C PHE A 141 -0.18 -6.20 6.54
N ALA A 142 0.66 -5.17 6.53
CA ALA A 142 0.27 -3.82 6.11
C ALA A 142 -0.16 -3.77 4.63
N ARG A 143 0.55 -4.47 3.75
CA ARG A 143 0.15 -4.58 2.34
C ARG A 143 -1.26 -5.16 2.17
N ARG A 144 -1.65 -6.16 2.97
CA ARG A 144 -3.02 -6.71 2.94
C ARG A 144 -4.04 -5.78 3.59
N TRP A 145 -3.63 -5.02 4.60
CA TRP A 145 -4.51 -4.15 5.37
C TRP A 145 -4.91 -2.87 4.62
N ASP A 146 -3.93 -2.16 4.07
CA ASP A 146 -4.16 -0.85 3.45
C ASP A 146 -3.30 -0.57 2.21
N GLY A 147 -2.62 -1.59 1.68
CA GLY A 147 -1.74 -1.45 0.53
C GLY A 147 -0.39 -0.80 0.85
N GLY A 148 -0.01 -0.66 2.13
CA GLY A 148 1.21 0.07 2.50
C GLY A 148 1.05 1.58 2.35
N ARG A 149 -0.15 2.10 2.63
CA ARG A 149 -0.55 3.50 2.37
C ARG A 149 0.43 4.54 2.94
N ASP A 150 1.02 4.26 4.09
CA ASP A 150 1.93 5.18 4.80
C ASP A 150 3.42 4.83 4.58
N TRP A 151 3.74 3.91 3.66
CA TRP A 151 5.13 3.66 3.28
C TRP A 151 5.75 4.87 2.60
N HIS A 152 7.08 4.98 2.65
CA HIS A 152 7.78 6.03 1.91
C HIS A 152 7.78 5.77 0.39
N THR A 153 7.66 4.50 0.01
CA THR A 153 7.46 4.03 -1.36
C THR A 153 6.00 4.00 -1.78
N GLY A 154 5.80 4.05 -3.09
CA GLY A 154 4.53 4.04 -3.81
C GLY A 154 4.29 2.74 -4.56
N ALA A 155 3.69 2.85 -5.74
CA ALA A 155 3.43 1.72 -6.63
C ALA A 155 4.73 1.04 -7.10
N VAL A 156 4.66 -0.29 -7.27
CA VAL A 156 5.70 -1.05 -7.99
C VAL A 156 5.53 -0.79 -9.49
N VAL A 157 6.60 -0.36 -10.15
CA VAL A 157 6.60 -0.03 -11.58
C VAL A 157 7.64 -0.85 -12.32
N SER A 158 7.35 -1.10 -13.61
CA SER A 158 8.23 -1.79 -14.55
C SER A 158 8.83 -0.76 -15.51
N VAL A 159 10.14 -0.73 -15.62
CA VAL A 159 10.90 0.23 -16.41
C VAL A 159 11.71 -0.51 -17.46
N GLN A 160 11.49 -0.17 -18.73
CA GLN A 160 12.21 -0.74 -19.86
C GLN A 160 13.27 0.24 -20.36
N THR A 161 14.55 -0.09 -20.18
CA THR A 161 15.68 0.78 -20.57
C THR A 161 15.94 0.80 -22.07
N ASP A 162 15.48 -0.23 -22.79
CA ASP A 162 15.66 -0.33 -24.24
C ASP A 162 14.67 0.58 -24.99
N ALA A 163 13.47 0.75 -24.43
CA ALA A 163 12.39 1.53 -25.01
C ALA A 163 12.38 3.03 -24.60
N CYS A 164 13.17 3.42 -23.60
CA CYS A 164 13.13 4.77 -23.02
C CYS A 164 14.53 5.32 -22.71
N ALA A 165 14.91 6.43 -23.37
CA ALA A 165 16.20 7.08 -23.14
C ALA A 165 16.34 7.61 -21.69
N THR A 166 15.26 8.14 -21.12
CA THR A 166 15.22 8.60 -19.72
C THR A 166 15.37 7.45 -18.73
N ALA A 167 14.76 6.30 -19.02
CA ALA A 167 14.97 5.09 -18.24
C ALA A 167 16.42 4.63 -18.27
N ARG A 168 17.07 4.73 -19.44
CA ARG A 168 18.50 4.40 -19.59
C ARG A 168 19.39 5.36 -18.80
N GLU A 169 19.13 6.66 -18.88
CA GLU A 169 19.80 7.69 -18.07
C GLU A 169 19.67 7.37 -16.58
N TRP A 170 18.45 7.12 -16.10
CA TRP A 170 18.19 6.72 -14.72
C TRP A 170 18.96 5.43 -14.35
N ALA A 171 18.94 4.41 -15.22
CA ALA A 171 19.58 3.13 -14.95
C ALA A 171 21.12 3.22 -14.78
N THR A 172 21.78 4.22 -15.40
CA THR A 172 23.25 4.37 -15.25
C THR A 172 23.70 4.71 -13.83
N ARG A 173 22.80 5.18 -12.96
CA ARG A 173 23.13 5.52 -11.57
C ARG A 173 22.97 4.37 -10.59
N LEU A 174 22.36 3.26 -11.04
CA LEU A 174 22.05 2.13 -10.19
C LEU A 174 23.34 1.41 -9.80
N VAL A 175 23.39 0.95 -8.56
CA VAL A 175 24.53 0.20 -8.01
C VAL A 175 24.08 -1.19 -7.56
N PRO A 176 24.94 -2.22 -7.61
CA PRO A 176 24.61 -3.52 -7.04
C PRO A 176 24.22 -3.42 -5.56
N ALA A 177 23.19 -4.18 -5.16
CA ALA A 177 22.85 -4.33 -3.75
C ALA A 177 23.88 -5.22 -3.02
N ALA A 178 23.94 -5.12 -1.70
CA ALA A 178 24.80 -5.98 -0.88
C ALA A 178 24.35 -7.45 -0.97
N ALA A 179 25.17 -8.31 -1.59
CA ALA A 179 24.84 -9.70 -1.86
C ALA A 179 24.99 -10.63 -0.64
N ASP A 180 25.65 -10.17 0.43
CA ASP A 180 25.99 -10.95 1.62
C ASP A 180 24.98 -10.80 2.78
N GLN A 181 23.86 -10.10 2.55
CA GLN A 181 22.84 -9.83 3.56
C GLN A 181 21.46 -10.36 3.13
N PRO A 182 20.62 -10.84 4.07
CA PRO A 182 19.23 -11.17 3.76
C PRO A 182 18.49 -9.93 3.25
N PRO A 183 17.52 -10.05 2.32
CA PRO A 183 16.88 -8.88 1.73
C PRO A 183 16.12 -8.03 2.76
N THR A 184 16.15 -6.71 2.60
CA THR A 184 15.25 -5.79 3.31
C THR A 184 13.79 -6.10 2.97
N VAL A 185 12.85 -5.48 3.67
CA VAL A 185 11.42 -5.60 3.34
C VAL A 185 11.14 -5.21 1.89
N LEU A 186 11.67 -4.08 1.41
CA LEU A 186 11.39 -3.61 0.07
C LEU A 186 12.05 -4.50 -1.00
N GLU A 187 13.28 -4.96 -0.77
CA GLU A 187 13.96 -5.93 -1.64
C GLU A 187 13.15 -7.23 -1.73
N LYS A 188 12.68 -7.74 -0.58
CA LYS A 188 11.85 -8.94 -0.54
C LYS A 188 10.53 -8.75 -1.28
N VAL A 189 9.89 -7.59 -1.17
CA VAL A 189 8.66 -7.30 -1.92
C VAL A 189 8.92 -7.35 -3.42
N LEU A 190 10.05 -6.87 -3.93
CA LEU A 190 10.38 -6.98 -5.36
C LEU A 190 10.67 -8.43 -5.76
N LEU A 191 11.46 -9.16 -4.97
CA LEU A 191 11.77 -10.57 -5.21
C LEU A 191 10.52 -11.46 -5.23
N ASP A 192 9.58 -11.23 -4.30
CA ASP A 192 8.31 -11.96 -4.25
C ASP A 192 7.37 -11.58 -5.44
N ASN A 193 7.62 -10.45 -6.12
CA ASN A 193 7.01 -10.10 -7.40
C ASN A 193 7.78 -10.66 -8.61
N GLY A 194 8.99 -11.18 -8.41
CA GLY A 194 9.79 -11.87 -9.42
C GLY A 194 9.14 -13.18 -9.85
N ARG A 195 9.34 -13.58 -11.12
CA ARG A 195 8.86 -14.87 -11.64
C ARG A 195 9.96 -15.91 -11.72
N GLU A 196 11.23 -15.49 -11.76
CA GLU A 196 12.41 -16.32 -12.00
C GLU A 196 13.53 -15.94 -11.01
N ALA A 197 13.39 -16.37 -9.75
CA ALA A 197 14.26 -15.95 -8.66
C ALA A 197 15.76 -16.24 -8.86
N ASP A 198 16.10 -17.20 -9.72
CA ASP A 198 17.49 -17.67 -9.90
C ASP A 198 18.34 -16.77 -10.81
N SER A 199 17.72 -15.88 -11.59
CA SER A 199 18.44 -14.98 -12.51
C SER A 199 18.25 -13.49 -12.21
N ASP A 200 17.35 -13.14 -11.28
CA ASP A 200 17.08 -11.76 -10.93
C ASP A 200 18.25 -11.13 -10.14
N VAL A 201 18.63 -9.89 -10.47
CA VAL A 201 19.73 -9.16 -9.82
C VAL A 201 19.17 -7.99 -9.04
N LEU A 202 19.50 -7.92 -7.74
CA LEU A 202 19.18 -6.76 -6.90
C LEU A 202 20.19 -5.63 -7.10
N LEU A 203 19.63 -4.46 -7.39
CA LEU A 203 20.30 -3.18 -7.52
C LEU A 203 19.69 -2.19 -6.52
N HIS A 204 20.32 -1.04 -6.36
CA HIS A 204 19.89 0.03 -5.49
C HIS A 204 20.00 1.37 -6.23
N ASP A 205 18.99 2.21 -6.07
CA ASP A 205 19.02 3.62 -6.48
C ASP A 205 19.49 4.48 -5.30
N PRO A 206 20.76 4.92 -5.26
CA PRO A 206 21.30 5.66 -4.11
C PRO A 206 20.71 7.07 -3.97
N VAL A 207 20.06 7.60 -5.01
CA VAL A 207 19.45 8.93 -5.00
C VAL A 207 18.04 8.88 -4.43
N ALA A 208 17.26 7.86 -4.79
CA ALA A 208 15.90 7.66 -4.29
C ALA A 208 15.84 6.82 -3.01
N GLY A 209 16.90 6.09 -2.66
CA GLY A 209 16.96 5.20 -1.50
C GLY A 209 16.07 3.97 -1.65
N VAL A 210 15.80 3.51 -2.89
CA VAL A 210 14.89 2.38 -3.16
C VAL A 210 15.62 1.23 -3.85
N PRO A 211 15.21 -0.02 -3.60
CA PRO A 211 15.74 -1.15 -4.33
C PRO A 211 15.19 -1.19 -5.76
N VAL A 212 15.96 -1.82 -6.64
CA VAL A 212 15.61 -2.10 -8.02
C VAL A 212 15.91 -3.57 -8.29
N LEU A 213 15.00 -4.29 -8.93
CA LEU A 213 15.21 -5.67 -9.36
C LEU A 213 15.37 -5.69 -10.87
N GLN A 214 16.55 -6.03 -11.36
CA GLN A 214 16.76 -6.31 -12.77
C GLN A 214 16.34 -7.76 -13.03
N ARG A 215 15.31 -7.92 -13.86
CA ARG A 215 14.80 -9.25 -14.20
C ARG A 215 15.58 -9.86 -15.34
N ALA A 216 16.04 -11.09 -15.14
CA ALA A 216 16.66 -11.95 -16.15
C ALA A 216 17.59 -11.18 -17.12
N PRO A 217 18.70 -10.60 -16.63
CA PRO A 217 19.54 -9.64 -17.34
C PRO A 217 20.10 -10.14 -18.68
N ASP A 218 20.11 -11.47 -18.90
CA ASP A 218 20.71 -12.12 -20.07
C ASP A 218 19.69 -12.79 -21.03
N THR A 219 18.38 -12.69 -20.76
CA THR A 219 17.36 -13.46 -21.50
C THR A 219 16.44 -12.63 -22.39
N GLY A 220 16.61 -11.29 -22.42
CA GLY A 220 15.73 -10.42 -23.20
C GLY A 220 15.93 -8.93 -22.95
N PRO A 221 14.94 -8.09 -23.31
CA PRO A 221 15.01 -6.66 -23.07
C PRO A 221 15.13 -6.38 -21.56
N THR A 222 15.98 -5.42 -21.21
CA THR A 222 16.26 -5.11 -19.80
C THR A 222 15.01 -4.52 -19.15
N ASN A 223 14.45 -5.28 -18.21
CA ASN A 223 13.29 -4.90 -17.44
C ASN A 223 13.65 -4.73 -15.97
N LEU A 224 13.48 -3.51 -15.48
CA LEU A 224 13.77 -3.13 -14.11
C LEU A 224 12.45 -2.96 -13.34
N LEU A 225 12.27 -3.69 -12.25
CA LEU A 225 11.21 -3.38 -11.29
C LEU A 225 11.73 -2.49 -10.18
N THR A 226 10.96 -1.49 -9.78
CA THR A 226 11.29 -0.68 -8.60
C THR A 226 10.01 -0.06 -8.04
N PHE A 227 10.16 0.80 -7.03
CA PHE A 227 9.07 1.58 -6.48
C PHE A 227 9.14 3.02 -6.98
N THR A 228 7.98 3.59 -7.28
CA THR A 228 7.82 5.05 -7.20
C THR A 228 7.94 5.50 -5.74
N LEU A 229 8.17 6.79 -5.51
CA LEU A 229 8.11 7.36 -4.16
C LEU A 229 6.75 8.01 -3.93
N GLN A 230 6.30 8.08 -2.68
CA GLN A 230 5.13 8.91 -2.38
C GLN A 230 5.46 10.41 -2.36
N ARG A 231 6.73 10.79 -2.21
CA ARG A 231 7.23 12.16 -2.24
C ARG A 231 8.65 12.14 -2.78
N LEU A 232 9.02 13.12 -3.60
CA LEU A 232 10.41 13.25 -4.03
C LEU A 232 11.27 13.82 -2.89
N PRO A 233 12.42 13.21 -2.55
CA PRO A 233 13.30 13.65 -1.46
C PRO A 233 14.22 14.79 -1.91
N THR A 234 13.67 15.78 -2.61
CA THR A 234 14.41 16.93 -3.15
C THR A 234 13.66 18.23 -2.90
N ARG A 235 14.40 19.33 -2.98
CA ARG A 235 13.86 20.70 -3.00
C ARG A 235 14.09 21.39 -4.35
N SER A 236 14.80 20.73 -5.28
CA SER A 236 15.04 21.28 -6.61
C SER A 236 13.71 21.30 -7.38
N PRO A 237 13.25 22.46 -7.89
CA PRO A 237 11.95 22.56 -8.54
C PRO A 237 11.79 21.64 -9.75
N LEU A 238 10.54 21.36 -10.12
CA LEU A 238 10.21 20.67 -11.37
C LEU A 238 10.71 21.49 -12.56
N ALA A 239 11.60 20.92 -13.36
CA ALA A 239 12.10 21.50 -14.61
C ALA A 239 11.36 20.95 -15.83
N ALA A 240 11.06 19.65 -15.86
CA ALA A 240 10.28 19.03 -16.92
C ALA A 240 9.53 17.77 -16.47
N LEU A 241 8.40 17.50 -17.12
CA LEU A 241 7.71 16.22 -17.13
C LEU A 241 8.09 15.48 -18.42
N ILE A 242 8.56 14.25 -18.30
CA ILE A 242 8.90 13.40 -19.44
C ILE A 242 7.99 12.17 -19.42
N LEU A 243 7.28 11.95 -20.52
CA LEU A 243 6.35 10.85 -20.74
C LEU A 243 7.01 9.92 -21.75
N SER A 244 7.26 8.67 -21.40
CA SER A 244 7.91 7.73 -22.32
C SER A 244 7.67 6.28 -21.89
N ALA A 245 7.39 5.42 -22.87
CA ALA A 245 7.23 3.97 -22.68
C ALA A 245 6.25 3.59 -21.55
N GLY A 246 5.16 4.36 -21.40
CA GLY A 246 4.15 4.13 -20.36
C GLY A 246 4.57 4.55 -18.95
N VAL A 247 5.73 5.20 -18.80
CA VAL A 247 6.24 5.70 -17.51
C VAL A 247 6.28 7.23 -17.51
N CYS A 248 5.91 7.83 -16.38
CA CYS A 248 6.00 9.27 -16.14
C CYS A 248 7.25 9.58 -15.32
N TRP A 249 8.09 10.48 -15.82
CA TRP A 249 9.33 10.90 -15.18
C TRP A 249 9.30 12.39 -14.87
N ILE A 250 9.92 12.76 -13.75
CA ILE A 250 10.13 14.15 -13.35
C ILE A 250 11.60 14.45 -13.46
N ARG A 251 11.95 15.51 -14.19
CA ARG A 251 13.28 16.10 -14.16
C ARG A 251 13.24 17.36 -13.32
N THR A 252 14.13 17.44 -12.34
CA THR A 252 14.32 18.64 -11.51
C THR A 252 15.38 19.57 -12.10
N GLU A 253 15.44 20.82 -11.64
CA GLU A 253 16.38 21.84 -12.17
C GLU A 253 17.85 21.43 -12.01
N ASP A 254 18.16 20.69 -10.95
CA ASP A 254 19.46 20.05 -10.70
C ASP A 254 19.78 18.87 -11.65
N GLN A 255 18.94 18.66 -12.67
CA GLN A 255 19.01 17.59 -13.67
C GLN A 255 18.76 16.19 -13.13
N THR A 256 18.34 16.03 -11.87
CA THR A 256 18.00 14.71 -11.34
C THR A 256 16.71 14.21 -11.98
N VAL A 257 16.73 12.96 -12.45
CA VAL A 257 15.57 12.25 -12.98
C VAL A 257 14.96 11.40 -11.87
N TRP A 258 13.63 11.47 -11.76
CA TRP A 258 12.83 10.73 -10.80
C TRP A 258 11.69 10.03 -11.53
N LEU A 259 11.28 8.87 -11.03
CA LEU A 259 9.95 8.36 -11.32
C LEU A 259 8.92 9.30 -10.68
N ALA A 260 7.85 9.63 -11.41
CA ALA A 260 6.81 10.49 -10.87
C ALA A 260 6.14 9.85 -9.65
N PRO A 261 5.84 10.63 -8.57
CA PRO A 261 5.23 10.07 -7.38
C PRO A 261 3.87 9.40 -7.66
N GLU A 262 3.69 8.19 -7.16
CA GLU A 262 2.48 7.40 -7.38
C GLU A 262 2.11 6.62 -6.12
N ARG A 263 0.83 6.35 -5.91
CA ARG A 263 0.34 5.47 -4.85
C ARG A 263 -0.06 4.12 -5.44
N ASP A 264 0.21 3.05 -4.69
CA ASP A 264 -0.22 1.71 -5.07
C ASP A 264 -1.75 1.66 -5.27
N GLY A 265 -2.18 1.02 -6.36
CA GLY A 265 -3.59 0.90 -6.75
C GLY A 265 -4.26 2.13 -7.38
N TRP A 266 -3.57 3.28 -7.50
CA TRP A 266 -4.18 4.49 -8.07
C TRP A 266 -3.79 4.77 -9.53
N GLY A 267 -2.57 4.43 -9.94
CA GLY A 267 -2.13 4.59 -11.34
C GLY A 267 -1.91 6.05 -11.72
N ILE A 268 -0.77 6.37 -12.33
CA ILE A 268 -0.62 7.58 -13.16
C ILE A 268 -0.37 7.19 -14.60
N GLY A 269 -0.81 8.02 -15.55
CA GLY A 269 -0.66 7.73 -16.97
C GLY A 269 -0.98 8.92 -17.86
N TYR A 270 -0.86 8.74 -19.17
CA TYR A 270 -1.01 9.80 -20.17
C TYR A 270 -1.51 9.23 -21.51
N GLY A 271 -1.97 10.09 -22.42
CA GLY A 271 -2.38 9.69 -23.77
C GLY A 271 -3.78 9.06 -23.87
N TYR A 272 -4.61 9.19 -22.81
CA TYR A 272 -5.98 8.68 -22.79
C TYR A 272 -6.84 9.45 -21.78
N SER A 273 -8.17 9.30 -21.86
CA SER A 273 -9.15 10.07 -21.07
C SER A 273 -9.58 9.42 -19.74
N GLY A 274 -8.74 8.58 -19.13
CA GLY A 274 -9.10 7.88 -17.89
C GLY A 274 -8.41 8.40 -16.63
N ASN A 275 -8.66 7.70 -15.52
CA ASN A 275 -8.29 8.13 -14.17
C ASN A 275 -6.79 8.38 -13.98
N GLY A 276 -5.91 7.59 -14.62
CA GLY A 276 -4.46 7.80 -14.48
C GLY A 276 -4.00 9.12 -15.10
N CYS A 277 -4.68 9.62 -16.14
CA CYS A 277 -4.36 10.92 -16.73
C CYS A 277 -4.87 12.09 -15.87
N LEU A 278 -6.05 11.94 -15.26
CA LEU A 278 -6.55 12.88 -14.25
C LEU A 278 -5.60 12.96 -13.05
N ALA A 279 -5.14 11.80 -12.56
CA ALA A 279 -4.19 11.69 -11.47
C ALA A 279 -2.84 12.35 -11.83
N LEU A 280 -2.32 12.11 -13.03
CA LEU A 280 -1.08 12.76 -13.49
C LEU A 280 -1.24 14.28 -13.60
N ALA A 281 -2.35 14.78 -14.15
CA ALA A 281 -2.62 16.21 -14.24
C ALA A 281 -2.64 16.86 -12.85
N ARG A 282 -3.30 16.22 -11.88
CA ARG A 282 -3.31 16.69 -10.49
C ARG A 282 -1.94 16.63 -9.85
N LEU A 283 -1.17 15.58 -10.10
CA LEU A 283 0.19 15.45 -9.59
C LEU A 283 1.06 16.61 -10.11
N VAL A 284 1.01 16.88 -11.40
CA VAL A 284 1.79 17.96 -12.01
C VAL A 284 1.38 19.33 -11.46
N ASP A 285 0.08 19.58 -11.30
CA ASP A 285 -0.45 20.82 -10.73
C ASP A 285 0.16 21.14 -9.36
N VAL A 286 0.23 20.13 -8.47
CA VAL A 286 0.82 20.31 -7.13
C VAL A 286 2.35 20.35 -7.14
N LEU A 287 3.01 19.55 -7.99
CA LEU A 287 4.48 19.53 -8.10
C LEU A 287 5.06 20.83 -8.68
N LEU A 288 4.25 21.58 -9.44
CA LEU A 288 4.63 22.91 -9.91
C LEU A 288 4.81 23.90 -8.75
N ASP A 289 4.06 23.75 -7.65
CA ASP A 289 4.18 24.63 -6.49
C ASP A 289 5.08 24.04 -5.39
N ASP A 290 5.05 22.72 -5.20
CA ASP A 290 5.88 22.00 -4.22
C ASP A 290 6.33 20.65 -4.79
N ILE A 291 7.62 20.55 -5.16
CA ILE A 291 8.21 19.31 -5.69
C ILE A 291 8.15 18.13 -4.70
N SER A 292 8.01 18.42 -3.40
CA SER A 292 7.92 17.42 -2.33
C SER A 292 6.47 17.06 -1.96
N ALA A 293 5.49 17.57 -2.72
CA ALA A 293 4.09 17.25 -2.55
C ALA A 293 3.86 15.73 -2.62
N PRO A 294 2.89 15.20 -1.86
CA PRO A 294 2.60 13.78 -1.87
C PRO A 294 1.99 13.36 -3.21
N ALA A 295 2.17 12.09 -3.55
CA ALA A 295 1.42 11.43 -4.61
C ALA A 295 -0.09 11.58 -4.37
N VAL A 296 -0.82 11.76 -5.47
CA VAL A 296 -2.23 12.15 -5.47
C VAL A 296 -3.14 11.10 -4.86
N ARG A 297 -4.26 11.56 -4.31
CA ARG A 297 -5.34 10.75 -3.72
C ARG A 297 -6.64 10.95 -4.51
N HIS A 298 -7.55 10.01 -4.32
CA HIS A 298 -8.85 9.98 -5.01
C HIS A 298 -9.76 11.17 -4.75
N ASP A 299 -9.59 11.78 -3.58
CA ASP A 299 -10.35 12.89 -3.03
C ASP A 299 -9.65 14.22 -3.25
N ASP A 300 -8.48 14.21 -3.91
CA ASP A 300 -7.82 15.44 -4.29
C ASP A 300 -8.67 16.21 -5.31
N PRO A 301 -8.71 17.54 -5.22
CA PRO A 301 -9.43 18.36 -6.18
C PRO A 301 -8.86 18.17 -7.59
N ALA A 302 -9.72 18.31 -8.61
CA ALA A 302 -9.30 18.19 -9.99
C ALA A 302 -8.27 19.27 -10.37
N ALA A 303 -7.32 18.90 -11.23
CA ALA A 303 -6.41 19.85 -11.86
C ALA A 303 -7.14 20.80 -12.83
N PRO A 304 -6.52 21.93 -13.20
CA PRO A 304 -6.99 22.77 -14.29
C PRO A 304 -7.19 21.97 -15.58
N ARG A 305 -8.29 22.26 -16.28
CA ARG A 305 -8.75 21.50 -17.45
C ARG A 305 -7.71 21.44 -18.57
N ALA A 306 -7.06 22.55 -18.88
CA ALA A 306 -6.08 22.62 -19.96
C ALA A 306 -4.83 21.77 -19.67
N LEU A 307 -4.44 21.61 -18.39
CA LEU A 307 -3.37 20.69 -18.00
C LEU A 307 -3.76 19.22 -18.22
N PHE A 308 -5.01 18.85 -17.90
CA PHE A 308 -5.54 17.53 -18.22
C PHE A 308 -5.58 17.28 -19.73
N GLU A 309 -6.08 18.23 -20.52
CA GLU A 309 -6.17 18.11 -21.98
C GLU A 309 -4.77 17.95 -22.61
N LEU A 310 -3.78 18.71 -22.14
CA LEU A 310 -2.38 18.57 -22.57
C LEU A 310 -1.85 17.14 -22.39
N LEU A 311 -2.13 16.51 -21.24
CA LEU A 311 -1.62 15.18 -20.90
C LEU A 311 -2.46 14.05 -21.49
N ARG A 312 -3.76 14.28 -21.70
CA ARG A 312 -4.66 13.36 -22.41
C ARG A 312 -4.24 13.24 -23.87
N ASP A 313 -3.89 14.37 -24.49
CA ASP A 313 -3.53 14.43 -25.91
C ASP A 313 -2.03 14.24 -26.15
N ALA A 314 -1.27 13.91 -25.09
CA ALA A 314 0.15 13.66 -25.20
C ALA A 314 0.43 12.45 -26.11
N PRO A 315 1.40 12.56 -27.04
CA PRO A 315 1.85 11.41 -27.83
C PRO A 315 2.53 10.36 -26.93
N GLY A 316 2.79 9.17 -27.48
CA GLY A 316 3.40 8.06 -26.74
C GLY A 316 4.74 8.40 -26.06
N THR A 317 5.46 9.39 -26.60
CA THR A 317 6.63 10.01 -25.97
C THR A 317 6.55 11.54 -26.07
N ALA A 318 6.68 12.24 -24.95
CA ALA A 318 6.64 13.70 -24.90
C ALA A 318 7.51 14.24 -23.76
N THR A 319 8.01 15.47 -23.91
CA THR A 319 8.65 16.23 -22.83
C THR A 319 7.99 17.60 -22.74
N TYR A 320 7.45 17.92 -21.57
CA TYR A 320 6.87 19.22 -21.27
C TYR A 320 7.76 19.95 -20.27
N THR A 321 8.25 21.11 -20.66
CA THR A 321 9.01 22.01 -19.79
C THR A 321 8.10 22.62 -18.72
N ARG A 322 8.69 23.06 -17.61
CA ARG A 322 7.98 23.80 -16.55
C ARG A 322 7.14 24.95 -17.11
N ALA A 323 7.67 25.72 -18.06
CA ALA A 323 6.97 26.85 -18.67
C ALA A 323 5.71 26.41 -19.45
N GLN A 324 5.77 25.30 -20.20
CA GLN A 324 4.61 24.76 -20.91
C GLN A 324 3.54 24.25 -19.94
N LEU A 325 3.96 23.59 -18.86
CA LEU A 325 3.05 23.11 -17.82
C LEU A 325 2.37 24.28 -17.07
N LEU A 326 3.11 25.35 -16.76
CA LEU A 326 2.56 26.57 -16.17
C LEU A 326 1.59 27.29 -17.12
N ALA A 327 1.90 27.34 -18.41
CA ALA A 327 1.00 27.91 -19.41
C ALA A 327 -0.32 27.11 -19.47
N ALA A 328 -0.23 25.78 -19.54
CA ALA A 328 -1.42 24.92 -19.51
C ALA A 328 -2.19 24.99 -18.18
N ARG A 329 -1.51 25.26 -17.06
CA ARG A 329 -2.16 25.50 -15.76
C ARG A 329 -2.96 26.80 -15.74
N ALA A 330 -2.50 27.83 -16.47
CA ALA A 330 -3.12 29.16 -16.51
C ALA A 330 -4.35 29.24 -17.44
N GLY A 331 -4.49 28.34 -18.42
CA GLY A 331 -5.61 28.29 -19.36
C GLY A 331 -5.26 28.81 -20.74
#